data_AF-A0A7X7BBF2-F1
#
_entry.id   AF-A0A7X7BBF2-F1
#
_cell.length_a   1.000
_cell.length_b   1.000
_cell.length_c   1.000
_cell.angle_alpha   90.00
_cell.angle_beta   90.00
_cell.angle_gamma   90.00
#
_symmetry.space_group_name_H-M   'P 1'
#
loop_
_entity.id
_entity.type
_entity.pdbx_description
1 polymer ?
#
loop_
_entity_poly.entity_id
_entity_poly.type
_entity_poly.pdbx_seq_one_letter_code
_entity_poly.pdbx_strand_id
1 'polypeptide(L)'
;MTKSLHQCFHLPNPHLPLLFLAPMAGYTQAPMRRLCRQHGAALTYTEMTNDLGLLHASDKTWHLLETFEDEGPVVAHLYGSDPVSLSEAAARVEQTERFAGIDLNAGCPVHKITANGAGLFGGVEDFKDRDAVRARPEACLQGQRQAD
;
A
#
# COMPACT_ATOMS: atom_id res chain seq x y z
N MET A 1 3.38 17.11 -17.77
CA MET A 1 1.94 16.75 -17.76
C MET A 1 1.71 15.75 -16.63
N THR A 2 0.78 16.03 -15.73
CA THR A 2 0.44 15.14 -14.61
C THR A 2 -0.29 13.92 -15.16
N LYS A 3 0.20 12.71 -14.88
CA LYS A 3 -0.49 11.46 -15.25
C LYS A 3 -1.80 11.34 -14.45
N SER A 4 -2.86 10.84 -15.07
CA SER A 4 -4.11 10.52 -14.35
C SER A 4 -3.92 9.25 -13.51
N LEU A 5 -4.79 9.01 -12.51
CA LEU A 5 -4.74 7.78 -11.70
C LEU A 5 -4.90 6.52 -12.57
N HIS A 6 -5.73 6.57 -13.62
CA HIS A 6 -5.84 5.50 -14.60
C HIS A 6 -4.50 5.21 -15.29
N GLN A 7 -3.71 6.24 -15.60
CA GLN A 7 -2.38 6.07 -16.18
C GLN A 7 -1.33 5.63 -15.16
N CYS A 8 -1.46 6.06 -13.89
CA CYS A 8 -0.52 5.69 -12.83
C CYS A 8 -0.70 4.25 -12.34
N PHE A 9 -1.88 3.65 -12.49
CA PHE A 9 -2.19 2.31 -12.00
C PHE A 9 -2.74 1.38 -13.10
N HIS A 10 -2.74 1.82 -14.36
CA HIS A 10 -3.31 1.12 -15.52
C HIS A 10 -4.75 0.62 -15.28
N LEU A 11 -5.57 1.48 -14.67
CA LEU A 11 -6.93 1.13 -14.25
C LEU A 11 -7.89 1.11 -15.45
N PRO A 12 -8.83 0.14 -15.50
CA PRO A 12 -9.79 0.03 -16.58
C PRO A 12 -10.72 1.24 -16.65
N ASN A 13 -11.25 1.48 -17.85
CA ASN A 13 -12.30 2.44 -18.23
C ASN A 13 -12.33 3.80 -17.48
N PRO A 14 -11.88 4.90 -18.10
CA PRO A 14 -11.92 6.24 -17.50
C PRO A 14 -13.34 6.80 -17.28
N HIS A 15 -14.38 6.10 -17.72
CA HIS A 15 -15.78 6.53 -17.62
C HIS A 15 -16.56 5.87 -16.48
N LEU A 16 -15.94 4.96 -15.71
CA LEU A 16 -16.55 4.35 -14.53
C LEU A 16 -15.91 4.89 -13.24
N PRO A 17 -16.66 4.98 -12.13
CA PRO A 17 -16.10 5.39 -10.85
C PRO A 17 -15.04 4.38 -10.39
N LEU A 18 -13.88 4.90 -9.99
CA LEU A 18 -12.82 4.07 -9.39
C LEU A 18 -13.24 3.63 -7.99
N LEU A 19 -13.39 2.32 -7.81
CA LEU A 19 -13.68 1.71 -6.51
C LEU A 19 -12.40 1.25 -5.85
N PHE A 20 -12.09 1.75 -4.67
CA PHE A 20 -10.90 1.34 -3.91
C PHE A 20 -11.32 0.56 -2.68
N LEU A 21 -10.67 -0.59 -2.43
CA LEU A 21 -10.82 -1.30 -1.17
C LEU A 21 -9.94 -0.63 -0.12
N ALA A 22 -10.55 0.06 0.84
CA ALA A 22 -9.83 0.71 1.93
C ALA A 22 -9.05 -0.31 2.80
N PRO A 23 -7.89 0.08 3.35
CA PRO A 23 -7.10 -0.79 4.22
C PRO A 23 -7.82 -1.03 5.56
N MET A 24 -7.91 -2.29 5.98
CA MET A 24 -8.55 -2.67 7.24
C MET A 24 -7.75 -3.79 7.93
N ALA A 25 -7.15 -3.49 9.08
CA ALA A 25 -6.43 -4.47 9.89
C ALA A 25 -7.33 -5.64 10.28
N GLY A 26 -6.86 -6.86 10.04
CA GLY A 26 -7.58 -8.12 10.23
C GLY A 26 -8.52 -8.52 9.09
N TYR A 27 -8.65 -7.71 8.03
CA TYR A 27 -9.59 -7.96 6.93
C TYR A 27 -8.93 -7.93 5.55
N THR A 28 -8.09 -6.95 5.24
CA THR A 28 -7.52 -6.77 3.90
C THR A 28 -6.28 -7.61 3.65
N GLN A 29 -6.36 -8.90 4.00
CA GLN A 29 -5.39 -9.94 3.60
C GLN A 29 -5.56 -10.32 2.12
N ALA A 30 -4.53 -10.91 1.50
CA ALA A 30 -4.50 -11.20 0.06
C ALA A 30 -5.76 -11.91 -0.49
N PRO A 31 -6.35 -12.93 0.19
CA PRO A 31 -7.59 -13.55 -0.27
C PRO A 31 -8.78 -12.58 -0.38
N MET A 32 -8.95 -11.69 0.60
CA MET A 32 -10.04 -10.71 0.60
C MET A 32 -9.85 -9.69 -0.52
N ARG A 33 -8.61 -9.18 -0.67
CA ARG A 33 -8.28 -8.21 -1.71
C ARG A 33 -8.49 -8.80 -3.12
N ARG A 34 -8.06 -10.05 -3.35
CA ARG A 34 -8.30 -10.79 -4.59
C ARG A 34 -9.80 -10.96 -4.89
N LEU A 35 -10.60 -11.31 -3.88
CA LEU A 35 -12.06 -11.39 -4.03
C LEU A 35 -12.66 -10.03 -4.43
N CYS A 36 -12.29 -8.94 -3.76
CA CYS A 36 -12.78 -7.61 -4.12
C CYS A 36 -12.37 -7.18 -5.53
N ARG A 37 -11.18 -7.56 -5.98
CA ARG A 37 -10.69 -7.33 -7.35
C ARG A 37 -11.55 -8.04 -8.39
N GLN A 38 -11.93 -9.29 -8.13
CA GLN A 38 -12.86 -10.05 -8.98
C GLN A 38 -14.26 -9.41 -9.05
N HIS A 39 -14.63 -8.63 -8.03
CA HIS A 39 -15.91 -7.91 -7.95
C HIS A 39 -15.82 -6.41 -8.29
N GLY A 40 -14.74 -5.97 -8.94
CA GLY A 40 -14.66 -4.63 -9.53
C GLY A 40 -13.97 -3.56 -8.69
N ALA A 41 -13.31 -3.91 -7.58
CA ALA A 41 -12.36 -2.99 -6.95
C ALA A 41 -11.25 -2.69 -7.94
N ALA A 42 -10.98 -1.42 -8.24
CA ALA A 42 -9.94 -0.96 -9.15
C ALA A 42 -8.53 -0.95 -8.52
N LEU A 43 -8.44 -0.72 -7.20
CA LEU A 43 -7.20 -0.70 -6.43
C LEU A 43 -7.48 -1.27 -5.04
N THR A 44 -6.50 -1.96 -4.46
CA THR A 44 -6.62 -2.48 -3.08
C THR A 44 -5.40 -2.09 -2.25
N TYR A 45 -5.55 -2.12 -0.94
CA TYR A 45 -4.51 -1.78 0.01
C TYR A 45 -4.27 -2.95 0.95
N THR A 46 -3.02 -3.19 1.32
CA THR A 46 -2.68 -4.17 2.36
C THR A 46 -3.27 -3.76 3.71
N GLU A 47 -3.16 -4.65 4.70
CA GLU A 47 -3.29 -4.22 6.08
C GLU A 47 -2.22 -3.20 6.46
N MET A 48 -2.50 -2.43 7.52
CA MET A 48 -1.54 -1.46 8.05
C MET A 48 -0.33 -2.17 8.66
N THR A 49 0.85 -1.84 8.16
CA THR A 49 2.11 -2.51 8.50
C THR A 49 3.07 -1.51 9.17
N ASN A 50 3.67 -1.92 10.29
CA ASN A 50 4.60 -1.08 11.03
C ASN A 50 5.99 -1.08 10.40
N ASP A 51 6.56 0.12 10.22
CA ASP A 51 7.92 0.35 9.74
C ASP A 51 9.00 -0.41 10.52
N LEU A 52 9.08 -0.24 11.85
CA LEU A 52 10.10 -0.89 12.68
C LEU A 52 9.96 -2.41 12.66
N GLY A 53 8.74 -2.93 12.56
CA GLY A 53 8.48 -4.35 12.38
C GLY A 53 9.07 -4.91 11.07
N LEU A 54 9.03 -4.12 9.99
CA LEU A 54 9.64 -4.48 8.70
C LEU A 54 11.17 -4.40 8.77
N LEU A 55 11.71 -3.36 9.42
CA LEU A 55 13.15 -3.14 9.54
C LEU A 55 13.85 -4.18 10.40
N HIS A 56 13.23 -4.57 11.51
CA HIS A 56 13.75 -5.58 12.43
C HIS A 56 13.36 -7.02 12.05
N ALA A 57 12.89 -7.22 10.80
CA ALA A 57 12.63 -8.52 10.18
C ALA A 57 11.67 -9.43 10.98
N SER A 58 10.57 -8.88 11.48
CA SER A 58 9.49 -9.71 12.04
C SER A 58 8.75 -10.41 10.89
N ASP A 59 8.89 -11.74 10.78
CA ASP A 59 8.17 -12.57 9.78
C ASP A 59 6.66 -12.30 9.79
N LYS A 60 6.09 -12.09 10.99
CA LYS A 60 4.68 -11.76 11.17
C LYS A 60 4.28 -10.44 10.52
N THR A 61 5.20 -9.48 10.47
CA THR A 61 4.95 -8.17 9.87
C THR A 61 5.04 -8.25 8.35
N TRP A 62 6.01 -9.00 7.82
CA TRP A 62 6.12 -9.27 6.39
C TRP A 62 4.94 -10.09 5.84
N HIS A 63 4.34 -10.97 6.66
CA HIS A 63 3.14 -11.71 6.30
C HIS A 63 1.95 -10.79 5.91
N LEU A 64 1.83 -9.62 6.55
CA LEU A 64 0.77 -8.63 6.23
C LEU A 64 0.91 -8.04 4.82
N LEU A 65 2.10 -8.16 4.23
CA LEU A 65 2.47 -7.70 2.89
C LEU A 65 2.46 -8.83 1.85
N GLU A 66 1.94 -10.01 2.18
CA GLU A 66 1.78 -11.06 1.17
C GLU A 66 0.75 -10.66 0.11
N THR A 67 1.02 -11.05 -1.13
CA THR A 67 0.20 -10.81 -2.32
C THR A 67 0.12 -12.07 -3.16
N PHE A 68 -0.95 -12.21 -3.95
CA PHE A 68 -0.98 -13.20 -5.05
C PHE A 68 -0.56 -12.55 -6.37
N GLU A 69 0.00 -13.34 -7.29
CA GLU A 69 0.41 -12.85 -8.62
C GLU A 69 -0.75 -12.29 -9.44
N ASP A 70 -1.97 -12.79 -9.23
CA ASP A 70 -3.19 -12.43 -9.96
C ASP A 70 -4.09 -11.43 -9.23
N GLU A 71 -3.64 -10.87 -8.11
CA GLU A 71 -4.43 -9.95 -7.29
C GLU A 71 -4.67 -8.60 -7.99
N GLY A 72 -3.83 -8.22 -8.97
CA GLY A 72 -3.84 -6.90 -9.59
C GLY A 72 -3.22 -5.84 -8.67
N PRO A 73 -3.35 -4.53 -8.97
CA PRO A 73 -2.58 -3.51 -8.29
C PRO A 73 -2.94 -3.43 -6.79
N VAL A 74 -1.93 -3.68 -5.95
CA VAL A 74 -1.98 -3.56 -4.49
C VAL A 74 -1.07 -2.42 -4.05
N VAL A 75 -1.55 -1.59 -3.13
CA VAL A 75 -0.75 -0.55 -2.46
C VAL A 75 -0.36 -1.04 -1.07
N ALA A 76 0.92 -1.00 -0.75
CA ALA A 76 1.41 -1.32 0.59
C ALA A 76 1.06 -0.18 1.55
N HIS A 77 0.37 -0.49 2.65
CA HIS A 77 -0.05 0.50 3.63
C HIS A 77 0.86 0.50 4.85
N LEU A 78 1.69 1.53 5.00
CA LEU A 78 2.69 1.63 6.06
C LEU A 78 2.30 2.66 7.12
N TYR A 79 2.80 2.46 8.33
CA TYR A 79 2.70 3.47 9.39
C TYR A 79 3.94 3.47 10.26
N GLY A 80 4.25 4.66 10.79
CA GLY A 80 5.45 4.93 11.56
C GLY A 80 5.40 6.33 12.18
N SER A 81 6.31 6.60 13.10
CA SER A 81 6.44 7.90 13.78
C SER A 81 7.72 8.65 13.41
N ASP A 82 8.75 7.93 12.94
CA ASP A 82 10.04 8.50 12.56
C ASP A 82 10.20 8.46 11.02
N PRO A 83 10.34 9.62 10.35
CA PRO A 83 10.46 9.69 8.89
C PRO A 83 11.63 8.87 8.32
N VAL A 84 12.75 8.74 9.08
CA VAL A 84 13.92 8.00 8.62
C VAL A 84 13.62 6.51 8.54
N SER A 85 13.11 5.92 9.63
CA SER A 85 12.74 4.50 9.64
C SER A 85 11.61 4.17 8.66
N LEU A 86 10.62 5.05 8.51
CA LEU A 86 9.51 4.85 7.57
C LEU A 86 9.98 4.93 6.11
N SER A 87 10.93 5.82 5.78
CA SER A 87 11.57 5.87 4.45
C SER A 87 12.38 4.60 4.17
N GLU A 88 13.16 4.11 5.13
CA GLU A 88 13.91 2.86 4.97
C GLU A 88 12.96 1.66 4.77
N ALA A 89 11.88 1.59 5.54
CA ALA A 89 10.88 0.54 5.40
C ALA A 89 10.19 0.59 4.02
N ALA A 90 9.83 1.78 3.56
CA ALA A 90 9.28 1.99 2.22
C ALA A 90 10.25 1.52 1.13
N ALA A 91 11.54 1.83 1.24
CA ALA A 91 12.56 1.36 0.30
C ALA A 91 12.68 -0.18 0.28
N ARG A 92 12.62 -0.85 1.44
CA ARG A 92 12.61 -2.33 1.50
C ARG A 92 11.37 -2.94 0.85
N VAL A 93 10.20 -2.32 1.06
CA VAL A 93 8.95 -2.75 0.43
C VAL A 93 9.02 -2.55 -1.08
N GLU A 94 9.57 -1.43 -1.54
CA GLU A 94 9.73 -1.12 -2.95
C GLU A 94 10.64 -2.15 -3.66
N GLN A 95 11.73 -2.58 -3.01
CA GLN A 95 12.63 -3.62 -3.52
C GLN A 95 11.97 -4.99 -3.74
N THR A 96 10.79 -5.23 -3.17
CA THR A 96 10.05 -6.48 -3.41
C THR A 96 9.44 -6.54 -4.81
N GLU A 97 9.23 -5.38 -5.46
CA GLU A 97 8.56 -5.25 -6.74
C GLU A 97 7.17 -5.91 -6.78
N ARG A 98 6.47 -6.00 -5.64
CA ARG A 98 5.12 -6.59 -5.53
C ARG A 98 3.98 -5.58 -5.58
N PHE A 99 4.28 -4.32 -5.28
CA PHE A 99 3.28 -3.29 -5.02
C PHE A 99 3.26 -2.23 -6.11
N ALA A 100 2.05 -1.76 -6.44
CA ALA A 100 1.84 -0.66 -7.37
C ALA A 100 2.13 0.71 -6.76
N GLY A 101 2.21 0.80 -5.43
CA GLY A 101 2.55 2.01 -4.68
C GLY A 101 2.65 1.77 -3.18
N ILE A 102 2.98 2.84 -2.46
CA ILE A 102 3.08 2.87 -1.00
C ILE A 102 2.17 3.99 -0.49
N ASP A 103 1.35 3.66 0.51
CA ASP A 103 0.50 4.60 1.25
C ASP A 103 0.99 4.75 2.68
N LEU A 104 0.82 5.95 3.25
CA LEU A 104 1.23 6.26 4.62
C LEU A 104 0.00 6.54 5.47
N ASN A 105 -0.18 5.75 6.53
CA ASN A 105 -1.26 5.95 7.48
C ASN A 105 -0.99 7.16 8.39
N ALA A 106 -1.65 8.27 8.08
CA ALA A 106 -1.68 9.49 8.89
C ALA A 106 -3.03 9.74 9.57
N GLY A 107 -3.93 8.74 9.60
CA GLY A 107 -5.34 8.94 9.97
C GLY A 107 -5.82 8.11 11.16
N CYS A 108 -5.12 7.05 11.54
CA CYS A 108 -5.62 6.12 12.55
C CYS A 108 -5.70 6.76 13.95
N PRO A 109 -6.88 6.80 14.60
CA PRO A 109 -7.05 7.37 15.93
C PRO A 109 -6.81 6.37 17.07
N VAL A 110 -6.54 5.10 16.74
CA VAL A 110 -6.39 4.01 17.73
C VAL A 110 -5.25 4.34 18.70
N HIS A 111 -5.54 4.25 20.01
CA HIS A 111 -4.60 4.62 21.06
C HIS A 111 -3.23 3.94 20.95
N LYS A 112 -3.18 2.66 20.57
CA LYS A 112 -1.91 1.92 20.36
C LYS A 112 -1.03 2.56 19.28
N ILE A 113 -1.62 3.25 18.31
CA ILE A 113 -0.92 3.89 17.20
C ILE A 113 -0.55 5.33 17.59
N THR A 114 -1.50 6.07 18.12
CA THR A 114 -1.31 7.48 18.50
C THR A 114 -0.39 7.65 19.71
N ALA A 115 -0.40 6.73 20.68
CA ALA A 115 0.54 6.74 21.81
C ALA A 115 2.00 6.56 21.39
N ASN A 116 2.24 6.00 20.21
CA ASN A 116 3.58 5.86 19.63
C ASN A 116 3.92 7.01 18.66
N GLY A 117 3.11 8.07 18.59
CA GLY A 117 3.36 9.20 17.70
C GLY A 117 3.15 8.89 16.21
N ALA A 118 2.30 7.91 15.88
CA ALA A 118 1.91 7.58 14.51
C ALA A 118 0.39 7.80 14.29
N GLY A 119 -0.08 7.73 13.04
CA GLY A 119 -1.50 7.90 12.72
C GLY A 119 -1.96 9.36 12.83
N LEU A 120 -3.14 9.61 13.43
CA LEU A 120 -3.82 10.92 13.46
C LEU A 120 -2.97 12.08 14.05
N PHE A 121 -1.97 11.77 14.87
CA PHE A 121 -1.06 12.74 15.49
C PHE A 121 0.40 12.54 15.06
N GLY A 122 0.66 11.65 14.09
CA GLY A 122 2.00 11.39 13.60
C GLY A 122 2.49 12.55 12.74
N GLY A 123 3.71 13.02 13.01
CA GLY A 123 4.36 14.11 12.28
C GLY A 123 4.71 13.72 10.86
N VAL A 124 3.72 13.66 9.96
CA VAL A 124 3.94 13.52 8.50
C VAL A 124 4.46 14.80 7.86
N GLU A 125 4.55 15.91 8.60
CA GLU A 125 5.06 17.19 8.10
C GLU A 125 6.55 17.15 7.72
N ASP A 126 7.33 16.22 8.29
CA ASP A 126 8.77 16.04 8.02
C ASP A 126 9.09 14.96 6.98
N PHE A 127 8.08 14.38 6.30
CA PHE A 127 8.32 13.47 5.18
C PHE A 127 8.83 14.25 3.95
N LYS A 128 10.14 14.51 3.93
CA LYS A 128 10.82 15.28 2.86
C LYS A 128 10.92 14.51 1.56
N ASP A 129 10.85 13.19 1.61
CA ASP A 129 10.95 12.32 0.43
C ASP A 129 9.56 12.07 -0.17
N ARG A 130 9.11 13.03 -0.98
CA ARG A 130 7.87 12.91 -1.78
C ARG A 130 7.98 11.85 -2.87
N ASP A 131 9.19 11.38 -3.19
CA ASP A 131 9.40 10.39 -4.25
C ASP A 131 9.17 8.96 -3.75
N ALA A 132 9.31 8.69 -2.44
CA ALA A 132 8.97 7.39 -1.83
C ALA A 132 7.45 7.07 -1.86
N VAL A 133 6.59 8.09 -2.02
CA VAL A 133 5.12 7.95 -2.15
C VAL A 133 4.70 7.78 -3.62
N ARG A 134 5.66 7.60 -4.54
CA ARG A 134 5.38 7.56 -5.97
C ARG A 134 4.97 6.15 -6.39
N ALA A 135 3.74 6.03 -6.90
CA ALA A 135 3.23 4.81 -7.50
C ALA A 135 4.21 4.29 -8.57
N ARG A 136 4.65 3.02 -8.43
CA ARG A 136 5.34 2.25 -9.48
C ARG A 136 4.34 1.27 -10.09
N PRO A 137 3.58 1.68 -11.12
CA PRO A 137 2.60 0.80 -11.74
C PRO A 137 3.15 -0.55 -12.21
N GLU A 138 4.42 -0.62 -12.61
CA GLU A 138 4.93 -1.72 -13.45
C GLU A 138 5.18 -3.04 -12.70
N ALA A 139 5.34 -2.98 -11.38
CA ALA A 139 5.62 -4.10 -10.49
C ALA A 139 4.51 -5.17 -10.48
N CYS A 140 3.23 -4.76 -10.51
CA CYS A 140 2.09 -5.67 -10.36
C CYS A 140 1.36 -6.01 -11.68
N LEU A 141 1.78 -5.44 -12.81
CA LEU A 141 1.10 -5.60 -14.10
C LEU A 141 1.52 -6.84 -14.89
N GLN A 142 2.59 -7.50 -14.45
CA GLN A 142 3.11 -8.67 -15.15
C GLN A 142 2.12 -9.86 -15.10
N GLY A 143 1.24 -9.91 -14.09
CA GLY A 143 0.17 -10.91 -13.96
C GLY A 143 -1.11 -10.63 -14.76
N GLN A 144 -1.29 -9.44 -15.33
CA GLN A 144 -2.52 -9.08 -16.08
C GLN A 144 -2.47 -9.43 -17.58
N ARG A 145 -1.31 -9.83 -18.11
CA ARG A 145 -1.11 -10.08 -19.55
C ARG A 145 -1.50 -11.50 -20.03
N GLN A 146 -2.17 -12.30 -19.21
CA GLN A 146 -2.58 -13.67 -19.57
C GLN A 146 -4.10 -13.92 -19.52
N ALA A 147 -4.91 -12.88 -19.35
CA ALA A 147 -6.36 -12.99 -19.33
C ALA A 147 -7.00 -12.17 -20.47
N ASP A 148 -6.60 -12.47 -21.71
CA ASP A 148 -7.31 -12.09 -22.94
C ASP A 148 -7.30 -13.29 -23.91
#